data_AF-A0A9D1RIJ4-F1
#
_entry.id   AF-A0A9D1RIJ4-F1
#
_cell.length_a   1.000
_cell.length_b   1.000
_cell.length_c   1.000
_cell.angle_alpha   90.00
_cell.angle_beta   90.00
_cell.angle_gamma   90.00
#
_symmetry.space_group_name_H-M   'P 1'
#
loop_
_entity.id
_entity.type
_entity.pdbx_description
1 polymer ?
#
loop_
_entity_poly.entity_id
_entity_poly.type
_entity_poly.pdbx_seq_one_letter_code
_entity_poly.pdbx_strand_id
1 'polypeptide(L)'
;MKKLLFILIVSSFCSTLSAQTYKTYRIAYVLTPYGNYDPENAFITIADGQICYKKNGSEKHWLSMYRGIYKEQPTKGVTFQYECFQLMKLDKMIRISKTKNVKHNGKFYYAMYVDGQLQLAE
;
A
#
# COMPACT_ATOMS: atom_id res chain seq x y z
N MET A 1 35.29 -18.10 49.88
CA MET A 1 35.85 -18.12 48.51
C MET A 1 34.79 -17.65 47.55
N LYS A 2 35.13 -16.64 46.73
CA LYS A 2 34.30 -16.08 45.65
C LYS A 2 33.83 -17.19 44.70
N LYS A 3 32.60 -17.09 44.17
CA LYS A 3 32.35 -17.00 42.72
C LYS A 3 30.85 -16.89 42.40
N LEU A 4 30.50 -15.68 41.94
CA LEU A 4 29.63 -15.37 40.80
C LEU A 4 28.22 -15.96 40.76
N LEU A 5 27.26 -15.15 41.22
CA LEU A 5 25.86 -15.20 40.80
C LEU A 5 25.81 -14.80 39.31
N PHE A 6 25.59 -15.76 38.41
CA PHE A 6 25.37 -15.52 36.99
C PHE A 6 23.93 -15.03 36.80
N ILE A 7 23.72 -13.71 36.81
CA ILE A 7 22.43 -13.12 36.47
C ILE A 7 22.27 -13.24 34.95
N LEU A 8 21.47 -14.21 34.52
CA LEU A 8 21.04 -14.34 33.14
C LEU A 8 20.19 -13.12 32.79
N ILE A 9 20.76 -12.16 32.06
CA ILE A 9 20.00 -11.08 31.42
C ILE A 9 19.18 -11.75 30.33
N VAL A 10 17.92 -12.03 30.63
CA VAL A 10 16.91 -12.37 29.63
C VAL A 10 16.79 -11.16 28.72
N SER A 11 17.51 -11.19 27.61
CA SER A 11 17.30 -10.23 26.53
C SER A 11 15.91 -10.48 25.98
N SER A 12 14.96 -9.67 26.45
CA SER A 12 13.65 -9.55 25.85
C SER A 12 13.88 -8.97 24.45
N PHE A 13 14.14 -9.84 23.48
CA PHE A 13 13.87 -9.54 22.09
C PHE A 13 12.36 -9.39 21.99
N CYS A 14 11.89 -8.18 22.32
CA CYS A 14 10.60 -7.69 21.87
C CYS A 14 10.73 -7.56 20.35
N SER A 15 10.51 -8.68 19.66
CA SER A 15 10.15 -8.64 18.25
C SER A 15 8.84 -7.88 18.27
N THR A 16 8.91 -6.60 17.90
CA THR A 16 7.71 -5.85 17.57
C THR A 16 7.07 -6.64 16.44
N LEU A 17 6.02 -7.39 16.80
CA LEU A 17 5.16 -8.06 15.85
C LEU A 17 4.51 -6.92 15.08
N SER A 18 5.17 -6.50 14.00
CA SER A 18 4.65 -5.53 13.05
C SER A 18 3.25 -6.00 12.72
N ALA A 19 2.24 -5.23 13.11
CA ALA A 19 0.86 -5.57 12.85
C ALA A 19 0.75 -5.83 11.34
N GLN A 20 0.56 -7.11 10.98
CA GLN A 20 0.57 -7.56 9.60
C GLN A 20 -0.54 -6.82 8.88
N THR A 21 -0.16 -5.79 8.11
CA THR A 21 -1.14 -4.92 7.46
C THR A 21 -1.62 -5.64 6.24
N TYR A 22 -2.65 -6.47 6.43
CA TYR A 22 -3.36 -7.13 5.35
C TYR A 22 -4.55 -6.26 4.93
N LYS A 23 -4.41 -5.55 3.81
CA LYS A 23 -5.49 -4.72 3.24
C LYS A 23 -5.73 -5.11 1.80
N THR A 24 -6.98 -5.42 1.47
CA THR A 24 -7.41 -5.70 0.09
C THR A 24 -8.29 -4.56 -0.39
N TYR A 25 -7.98 -4.05 -1.58
CA TYR A 25 -8.72 -3.01 -2.27
C TYR A 25 -9.30 -3.60 -3.55
N ARG A 26 -10.57 -3.30 -3.84
CA ARG A 26 -11.14 -3.56 -5.16
C ARG A 26 -10.86 -2.36 -6.06
N ILE A 27 -10.24 -2.59 -7.20
CA ILE A 27 -10.06 -1.59 -8.26
C ILE A 27 -11.35 -1.53 -9.06
N ALA A 28 -12.09 -0.43 -8.90
CA ALA A 28 -13.37 -0.22 -9.58
C ALA A 28 -13.19 0.47 -10.93
N TYR A 29 -12.18 1.32 -11.08
CA TYR A 29 -11.88 2.03 -12.33
C TYR A 29 -10.39 2.24 -12.52
N VAL A 30 -9.96 2.33 -13.77
CA VAL A 30 -8.60 2.71 -14.17
C VAL A 30 -8.68 3.95 -15.04
N LEU A 31 -7.86 4.97 -14.75
CA LEU A 31 -7.72 6.13 -15.62
C LEU A 31 -6.92 5.73 -16.86
N THR A 32 -7.55 5.87 -18.02
CA THR A 32 -6.93 5.63 -19.33
C THR A 32 -6.02 6.79 -19.73
N PRO A 33 -5.08 6.57 -20.67
CA PRO A 33 -4.28 7.66 -21.25
C PRO A 33 -5.12 8.78 -21.90
N TYR A 34 -6.36 8.47 -22.28
CA TYR A 34 -7.29 9.43 -22.89
C TYR A 34 -8.11 10.24 -21.86
N GLY A 35 -7.87 10.04 -20.56
CA GLY A 35 -8.54 10.77 -19.48
C GLY A 35 -9.89 10.19 -19.06
N ASN A 36 -10.30 9.04 -19.60
CA ASN A 36 -11.54 8.35 -19.22
C ASN A 36 -11.28 7.33 -18.10
N TYR A 37 -12.28 7.13 -17.23
CA TYR A 37 -12.28 6.06 -16.24
C TYR A 37 -12.96 4.82 -16.81
N ASP A 38 -12.18 3.80 -17.12
CA ASP A 38 -12.71 2.51 -17.59
C ASP A 38 -13.05 1.63 -16.38
N PRO A 39 -14.24 1.01 -16.34
CA PRO A 39 -14.59 0.06 -15.29
C PRO A 39 -13.60 -1.10 -15.22
N GLU A 40 -13.26 -1.50 -14.00
CA GLU A 40 -12.35 -2.59 -13.72
C GLU A 40 -12.91 -3.48 -12.62
N ASN A 41 -12.49 -4.74 -12.61
CA ASN A 41 -12.81 -5.67 -11.54
C ASN A 41 -11.57 -6.48 -11.18
N ALA A 42 -10.58 -5.77 -10.66
CA ALA A 42 -9.36 -6.33 -10.12
C ALA A 42 -9.26 -6.09 -8.62
N PHE A 43 -8.42 -6.85 -7.95
CA PHE A 43 -8.15 -6.71 -6.53
C PHE A 43 -6.66 -6.53 -6.32
N ILE A 44 -6.29 -5.59 -5.45
CA ILE A 44 -4.92 -5.44 -4.96
C ILE A 44 -4.90 -5.71 -3.47
N THR A 45 -4.11 -6.69 -3.06
CA THR A 45 -3.89 -7.03 -1.66
C THR A 45 -2.48 -6.63 -1.27
N ILE A 46 -2.38 -5.76 -0.27
CA ILE A 46 -1.13 -5.41 0.39
C ILE A 46 -0.98 -6.34 1.59
N ALA A 47 0.14 -7.06 1.65
CA ALA A 47 0.54 -7.88 2.78
C ALA A 47 2.01 -7.61 3.11
N ASP A 48 2.49 -8.11 4.25
CA ASP A 48 3.87 -7.85 4.67
C ASP A 48 4.87 -8.38 3.63
N GLY A 49 5.73 -7.48 3.15
CA GLY A 49 6.73 -7.77 2.13
C GLY A 49 6.20 -8.12 0.73
N GLN A 50 4.88 -8.06 0.47
CA GLN A 50 4.32 -8.48 -0.82
C GLN A 50 3.05 -7.74 -1.23
N ILE A 51 2.87 -7.60 -2.54
CA ILE A 51 1.64 -7.12 -3.15
C ILE A 51 1.13 -8.18 -4.11
N CYS A 52 -0.15 -8.53 -3.96
CA CYS A 52 -0.86 -9.41 -4.86
C CYS A 52 -1.84 -8.60 -5.72
N TYR A 53 -1.89 -8.89 -7.02
CA TYR A 53 -2.92 -8.43 -7.93
C TYR A 53 -3.69 -9.62 -8.49
N LYS A 54 -5.02 -9.56 -8.40
CA LYS A 54 -5.91 -10.59 -8.91
C LYS A 54 -6.92 -10.00 -9.90
N LYS A 55 -7.03 -10.60 -11.08
CA LYS A 55 -8.00 -10.22 -12.12
C LYS A 55 -8.41 -11.45 -12.93
N ASN A 56 -9.71 -11.63 -13.16
CA ASN A 56 -10.27 -12.70 -13.99
C ASN A 56 -9.71 -14.10 -13.64
N GLY A 57 -9.58 -14.40 -12.34
CA GLY A 57 -9.02 -15.67 -11.84
C GLY A 57 -7.50 -15.80 -11.94
N SER A 58 -6.81 -14.89 -12.64
CA SER A 58 -5.34 -14.83 -12.67
C SER A 58 -4.80 -14.03 -11.48
N GLU A 59 -3.68 -14.48 -10.92
CA GLU A 59 -3.03 -13.85 -9.78
C GLU A 59 -1.56 -13.56 -10.11
N LYS A 60 -1.08 -12.38 -9.68
CA LYS A 60 0.31 -11.96 -9.80
C LYS A 60 0.80 -11.51 -8.42
N HIS A 61 1.98 -11.96 -8.06
CA HIS A 61 2.62 -11.60 -6.79
C HIS A 61 3.93 -10.86 -7.05
N TRP A 62 4.15 -9.81 -6.29
CA TRP A 62 5.41 -9.09 -6.29
C TRP A 62 5.90 -8.92 -4.86
N LEU A 63 7.19 -9.15 -4.66
CA LEU A 63 7.86 -8.68 -3.44
C LEU A 63 7.79 -7.17 -3.41
N SER A 64 7.51 -6.61 -2.25
CA SER A 64 7.37 -5.17 -2.07
C SER A 64 8.08 -4.69 -0.80
N MET A 65 8.54 -3.45 -0.83
CA MET A 65 9.12 -2.78 0.32
C MET A 65 8.29 -1.54 0.63
N TYR A 66 7.83 -1.40 1.88
CA TYR A 66 7.19 -0.18 2.35
C TYR A 66 8.22 0.97 2.40
N ARG A 67 7.87 2.12 1.82
CA ARG A 67 8.74 3.30 1.69
C ARG A 67 8.29 4.47 2.56
N GLY A 68 7.26 4.29 3.38
CA GLY A 68 6.73 5.35 4.24
C GLY A 68 5.54 6.08 3.63
N ILE A 69 5.27 7.27 4.16
CA ILE A 69 4.16 8.13 3.76
C ILE A 69 4.67 9.25 2.84
N TYR A 70 4.10 9.32 1.64
CA TYR A 70 4.23 10.48 0.76
C TYR A 70 3.12 11.48 1.07
N LYS A 71 3.46 12.77 1.10
CA LYS A 71 2.52 13.86 1.33
C LYS A 71 2.45 14.72 0.07
N GLU A 72 1.24 14.95 -0.40
CA GLU A 72 0.95 15.81 -1.55
C GLU A 72 0.11 17.01 -1.09
N GLN A 73 0.48 18.21 -1.53
CA GLN A 73 -0.26 19.44 -1.26
C GLN A 73 -0.74 20.05 -2.58
N PRO A 74 -1.89 19.60 -3.10
CA PRO A 74 -2.39 20.11 -4.38
C PRO A 74 -2.83 21.56 -4.28
N THR A 75 -3.27 22.00 -3.09
CA THR A 75 -3.63 23.39 -2.80
C THR A 75 -3.20 23.77 -1.39
N LYS A 76 -3.03 25.07 -1.14
CA LYS A 76 -2.63 25.60 0.16
C LYS A 76 -3.63 25.16 1.24
N GLY A 77 -3.13 24.50 2.28
CA GLY A 77 -3.94 24.03 3.42
C GLY A 77 -4.58 22.65 3.24
N VAL A 78 -4.48 22.02 2.06
CA VAL A 78 -4.94 20.65 1.83
C VAL A 78 -3.74 19.73 1.71
N THR A 79 -3.67 18.68 2.52
CA THR A 79 -2.62 17.66 2.44
C THR A 79 -3.24 16.29 2.28
N PHE A 80 -2.90 15.61 1.18
CA PHE A 80 -3.19 14.20 0.98
C PHE A 80 -1.98 13.36 1.39
N GLN A 81 -2.25 12.22 2.03
CA GLN A 81 -1.22 11.29 2.48
C GLN A 81 -1.38 9.97 1.74
N TYR A 82 -0.28 9.40 1.29
CA TYR A 82 -0.25 8.14 0.55
C TYR A 82 0.72 7.16 1.19
N GLU A 83 0.28 5.92 1.45
CA GLU A 83 1.16 4.79 1.76
C GLU A 83 1.92 4.41 0.48
N CYS A 84 3.25 4.35 0.55
CA CYS A 84 4.11 4.08 -0.60
C CYS A 84 4.79 2.72 -0.50
N PHE A 85 4.75 1.97 -1.59
CA PHE A 85 5.34 0.65 -1.71
C PHE A 85 6.17 0.58 -2.99
N GLN A 86 7.40 0.09 -2.90
CA GLN A 86 8.23 -0.20 -4.08
C GLN A 86 8.08 -1.67 -4.43
N LEU A 87 7.76 -1.99 -5.69
CA LEU A 87 7.80 -3.36 -6.20
C LEU A 87 9.26 -3.73 -6.50
N MET A 88 9.77 -4.69 -5.74
CA MET A 88 11.16 -5.15 -5.88
C MET A 88 11.35 -5.77 -7.27
N LYS A 89 12.54 -5.58 -7.85
CA LYS A 89 12.94 -6.05 -9.20
C LYS A 89 12.23 -5.39 -10.40
N LEU A 90 11.12 -4.70 -10.20
CA LEU A 90 10.41 -4.00 -11.28
C LEU A 90 10.69 -2.49 -11.31
N ASP A 91 11.30 -1.95 -10.25
CA ASP A 91 11.51 -0.51 -10.03
C ASP A 91 10.24 0.34 -10.23
N LYS A 92 9.09 -0.23 -9.85
CA LYS A 92 7.79 0.43 -9.90
C LYS A 92 7.33 0.82 -8.52
N MET A 93 6.59 1.93 -8.43
CA MET A 93 6.00 2.41 -7.19
C MET A 93 4.49 2.24 -7.20
N ILE A 94 3.95 1.82 -6.05
CA ILE A 94 2.52 1.85 -5.75
C ILE A 94 2.30 2.88 -4.64
N ARG A 95 1.35 3.80 -4.83
CA ARG A 95 0.95 4.78 -3.83
C ARG A 95 -0.55 4.69 -3.62
N ILE A 96 -0.99 4.54 -2.37
CA ILE A 96 -2.41 4.40 -2.03
C ILE A 96 -2.78 5.49 -1.05
N SER A 97 -3.79 6.29 -1.35
CA SER A 97 -4.23 7.35 -0.46
C SER A 97 -4.74 6.77 0.87
N LYS A 98 -4.43 7.43 1.98
CA LYS A 98 -4.91 7.03 3.31
C LYS A 98 -6.41 7.31 3.51
N THR A 99 -6.98 8.18 2.69
CA THR A 99 -8.39 8.57 2.72
C THR A 99 -8.98 8.53 1.32
N LYS A 100 -10.30 8.33 1.23
CA LYS A 100 -11.02 8.42 -0.03
C LYS A 100 -11.11 9.89 -0.44
N ASN A 101 -10.42 10.26 -1.51
CA ASN A 101 -10.22 11.65 -1.91
C ASN A 101 -10.53 11.94 -3.38
N VAL A 102 -10.88 10.92 -4.19
CA VAL A 102 -11.30 11.11 -5.58
C VAL A 102 -12.78 10.78 -5.71
N LYS A 103 -13.57 11.71 -6.23
CA LYS A 103 -15.00 11.53 -6.47
C LYS A 103 -15.25 11.14 -7.93
N HIS A 104 -15.94 10.02 -8.14
CA HIS A 104 -16.39 9.59 -9.46
C HIS A 104 -17.79 8.97 -9.34
N ASN A 105 -18.71 9.28 -10.27
CA ASN A 105 -20.10 8.81 -10.26
C ASN A 105 -20.79 8.92 -8.88
N GLY A 106 -20.58 10.04 -8.17
CA GLY A 106 -21.21 10.30 -6.87
C GLY A 106 -20.56 9.62 -5.65
N LYS A 107 -19.59 8.71 -5.85
CA LYS A 107 -18.90 7.98 -4.78
C LYS A 107 -17.45 8.46 -4.63
N PHE A 108 -16.94 8.41 -3.39
CA PHE A 108 -15.52 8.65 -3.12
C PHE A 108 -14.73 7.34 -3.13
N TYR A 109 -13.52 7.40 -3.69
CA TYR A 109 -12.58 6.28 -3.83
C TYR A 109 -11.21 6.66 -3.26
N TYR A 110 -10.44 5.64 -2.87
CA TYR A 110 -9.01 5.81 -2.66
C TYR A 110 -8.32 6.01 -4.00
N ALA A 111 -7.44 7.01 -4.09
CA ALA A 111 -6.54 7.14 -5.21
C ALA A 111 -5.41 6.14 -5.06
N MET A 112 -5.29 5.22 -6.02
CA MET A 112 -4.19 4.27 -6.09
C MET A 112 -3.38 4.52 -7.37
N TYR A 113 -2.16 5.00 -7.24
CA TYR A 113 -1.23 5.14 -8.36
C TYR A 113 -0.37 3.88 -8.45
N VAL A 114 -0.45 3.17 -9.57
CA VAL A 114 0.45 2.06 -9.90
C VAL A 114 1.31 2.51 -11.07
N ASP A 115 2.59 2.73 -10.81
CA ASP A 115 3.56 3.22 -11.81
C ASP A 115 3.09 4.52 -12.50
N GLY A 116 2.49 5.42 -11.71
CA GLY A 116 1.95 6.70 -12.19
C GLY A 116 0.54 6.62 -12.78
N GLN A 117 0.02 5.43 -13.11
CA GLN A 117 -1.35 5.28 -13.59
C GLN A 117 -2.34 5.31 -12.42
N LEU A 118 -3.29 6.25 -12.46
CA LEU A 118 -4.34 6.37 -11.44
C LEU A 118 -5.39 5.26 -11.58
N GLN A 119 -5.72 4.65 -10.45
CA GLN A 119 -6.80 3.71 -10.28
C GLN A 119 -7.70 4.17 -9.12
N LEU A 120 -8.99 3.91 -9.23
CA LEU A 120 -9.98 4.20 -8.19
C LEU A 120 -10.27 2.92 -7.40
N ALA A 121 -9.88 2.92 -6.13
CA ALA A 121 -9.96 1.78 -5.23
C ALA A 121 -11.06 1.95 -4.17
N GLU A 122 -11.74 0.86 -3.81
CA GLU A 122 -12.81 0.82 -2.80
C GLU A 122 -12.35 0.35 -1.42
#